data_AF-A0A5Q4SHT7-F1
#
_entry.id   AF-A0A5Q4SHT7-F1
#
_cell.length_a   1.000
_cell.length_b   1.000
_cell.length_c   1.000
_cell.angle_alpha   90.00
_cell.angle_beta   90.00
_cell.angle_gamma   90.00
#
_symmetry.space_group_name_H-M   'P 1'
#
loop_
_entity.id
_entity.type
_entity.pdbx_description
1 polymer ?
#
loop_
_entity_poly.entity_id
_entity_poly.type
_entity_poly.pdbx_seq_one_letter_code
_entity_poly.pdbx_strand_id
1 'polypeptide(L)'
;MLGSHEIALFDLGVRPRVGSPVGLVRRRLTDKVPPRLPAAPAPGAPGAPARRVLMECTECGAPGEPEALPDGLCRRCRTQAEGPPTATSAEAPVERDIHALVSGLRDLLKAP
;
A
#
# COMPACT_ATOMS: atom_id res chain seq x y z
N MET A 1 -53.79 15.48 -19.34
CA MET A 1 -53.09 14.81 -18.24
C MET A 1 -52.61 13.45 -18.74
N LEU A 2 -51.32 13.33 -19.05
CA LEU A 2 -50.56 12.07 -19.06
C LEU A 2 -49.10 12.51 -19.22
N GLY A 3 -48.45 12.72 -18.08
CA GLY A 3 -47.04 13.05 -18.00
C GLY A 3 -46.23 11.82 -18.34
N SER A 4 -45.49 11.88 -19.44
CA SER A 4 -44.42 10.94 -19.73
C SER A 4 -43.28 11.21 -18.74
N HIS A 5 -43.23 10.41 -17.68
CA HIS A 5 -42.08 10.37 -16.80
C HIS A 5 -40.94 9.69 -17.55
N GLU A 6 -40.03 10.48 -18.13
CA GLU A 6 -38.71 9.99 -18.48
C GLU A 6 -37.97 9.63 -17.20
N ILE A 7 -37.67 8.34 -17.03
CA ILE A 7 -36.84 7.84 -15.96
C ILE A 7 -35.40 8.24 -16.31
N ALA A 8 -34.93 9.33 -15.72
CA ALA A 8 -33.51 9.66 -15.73
C ALA A 8 -32.75 8.56 -14.96
N LEU A 9 -32.00 7.75 -15.69
CA LEU A 9 -31.06 6.78 -15.13
C LEU A 9 -29.95 7.58 -14.44
N PHE A 10 -30.04 7.71 -13.12
CA PHE A 10 -28.99 8.34 -12.31
C PHE A 10 -27.81 7.38 -12.27
N ASP A 11 -26.79 7.64 -13.08
CA ASP A 11 -25.55 6.87 -13.07
C ASP A 11 -24.90 7.04 -11.69
N LEU A 12 -25.08 6.03 -10.84
CA LEU A 12 -24.59 5.98 -9.46
C LEU A 12 -23.07 5.82 -9.47
N GLY A 13 -22.36 6.94 -9.69
CA GLY A 13 -20.95 7.07 -9.32
C GLY A 13 -20.00 6.09 -10.01
N VAL A 14 -20.31 5.61 -11.22
CA VAL A 14 -19.30 4.92 -12.03
C VAL A 14 -18.23 5.93 -12.36
N ARG A 15 -17.05 5.77 -11.75
CA ARG A 15 -15.89 6.56 -12.18
C ARG A 15 -15.75 6.38 -13.68
N PRO A 16 -15.60 7.48 -14.45
CA PRO A 16 -15.53 7.39 -15.90
C PRO A 16 -14.47 6.37 -16.29
N ARG A 17 -14.78 5.52 -17.29
CA ARG A 17 -13.84 4.50 -17.77
C ARG A 17 -12.49 5.14 -18.02
N VAL A 18 -11.46 4.56 -17.41
CA VAL A 18 -10.09 5.04 -17.59
C VAL A 18 -9.63 4.65 -18.99
N GLY A 19 -9.60 5.62 -19.91
CA GLY A 19 -9.21 5.37 -21.31
C GLY A 19 -7.78 4.86 -21.49
N SER A 20 -6.89 5.10 -20.52
CA SER A 20 -5.56 4.48 -20.47
C SER A 20 -5.10 4.25 -19.03
N PRO A 21 -5.18 3.02 -18.51
CA PRO A 21 -4.70 2.69 -17.17
C PRO A 21 -3.21 3.01 -16.99
N VAL A 22 -2.39 2.70 -18.01
CA VAL A 22 -0.95 2.98 -17.99
C VAL A 22 -0.67 4.48 -17.94
N GLY A 23 -1.39 5.28 -18.74
CA GLY A 23 -1.25 6.74 -18.73
C GLY A 23 -1.65 7.37 -17.39
N LEU A 24 -2.72 6.86 -16.77
CA LEU A 24 -3.17 7.30 -15.45
C LEU A 24 -2.10 7.04 -14.38
N VAL A 25 -1.54 5.84 -14.33
CA VAL A 25 -0.50 5.47 -13.35
C VAL A 25 0.76 6.30 -13.59
N ARG A 26 1.24 6.37 -14.84
CA ARG A 26 2.44 7.15 -15.17
C ARG A 26 2.30 8.61 -14.75
N ARG A 27 1.15 9.23 -15.06
CA ARG A 27 0.90 10.62 -14.70
C ARG A 27 0.79 10.82 -13.20
N ARG A 28 0.14 9.92 -12.46
CA ARG A 28 0.11 10.02 -10.99
C ARG A 28 1.50 9.90 -10.39
N LEU A 29 2.31 8.96 -10.86
CA LEU A 29 3.67 8.81 -10.37
C LEU A 29 4.49 10.06 -10.65
N THR A 30 4.41 10.62 -11.86
CA THR A 30 5.14 11.86 -12.18
C THR A 30 4.61 13.08 -11.41
N ASP A 31 3.30 13.29 -11.40
CA ASP A 31 2.69 14.49 -10.83
C ASP A 31 2.67 14.48 -9.29
N LYS A 32 2.77 13.30 -8.66
CA LYS A 32 2.79 13.14 -7.20
C LYS A 32 4.18 12.90 -6.63
N VAL A 33 5.20 12.73 -7.46
CA VAL A 33 6.58 12.71 -6.99
C VAL A 33 7.00 14.14 -6.65
N PRO A 34 7.41 14.43 -5.39
CA PRO A 34 7.93 15.73 -5.02
C PRO A 34 9.17 16.08 -5.87
N PRO A 35 9.34 17.33 -6.32
CA PRO A 35 10.49 17.73 -7.14
C PRO A 35 11.83 17.59 -6.41
N ARG A 36 11.79 17.54 -5.08
CA ARG A 36 12.92 17.18 -4.22
C ARG A 36 12.40 16.24 -3.15
N LEU A 37 13.00 15.06 -3.03
CA LEU A 37 12.82 14.24 -1.84
C LEU A 37 13.36 15.03 -0.64
N PRO A 38 12.65 15.08 0.50
CA PRO A 38 13.23 15.58 1.72
C PRO A 38 14.56 14.88 1.97
N ALA A 39 15.62 15.63 2.24
CA ALA A 39 16.88 15.03 2.64
C ALA A 39 16.60 14.13 3.85
N ALA A 40 17.02 12.87 3.78
CA ALA A 40 17.01 12.01 4.96
C ALA A 40 17.81 12.75 6.05
N PRO A 41 17.27 12.94 7.26
CA PRO A 41 18.03 13.57 8.33
C PRO A 41 19.33 12.79 8.51
N ALA A 42 20.46 13.47 8.35
CA ALA A 42 21.76 12.87 8.59
C ALA A 42 21.77 12.33 10.03
N PRO A 43 22.10 11.05 10.26
CA PRO A 43 22.25 10.54 11.61
C PRO A 43 23.34 11.35 12.33
N GLY A 44 22.97 12.07 13.38
CA GLY A 44 23.94 12.58 14.35
C GLY A 44 24.55 13.97 14.10
N ALA A 45 23.83 14.94 13.54
CA ALA A 45 24.26 16.34 13.69
C ALA A 45 24.27 16.71 15.20
N PRO A 46 25.42 17.06 15.81
CA PRO A 46 25.48 17.41 17.22
C PRO A 46 24.58 18.62 17.50
N GLY A 47 23.59 18.46 18.37
CA GLY A 47 22.69 19.55 18.78
C GLY A 47 21.34 19.65 18.04
N ALA A 48 21.06 18.78 17.06
CA ALA A 48 19.71 18.68 16.52
C ALA A 48 18.79 17.93 17.50
N PRO A 49 17.59 18.45 17.84
CA PRO A 49 16.66 17.70 18.67
C PRO A 49 16.27 16.42 17.90
N ALA A 50 16.66 15.27 18.44
CA ALA A 50 16.16 13.99 17.97
C ALA A 50 14.64 14.02 18.15
N ARG A 51 13.91 14.21 17.04
CA ARG A 51 12.46 14.08 17.03
C ARG A 51 12.18 12.62 17.36
N ARG A 52 11.84 12.33 18.61
CA ARG A 52 11.40 11.00 19.04
C ARG A 52 10.02 10.79 18.43
N VAL A 53 10.00 10.26 17.21
CA VAL A 53 8.75 9.90 16.54
C VAL A 53 8.31 8.58 17.13
N LEU A 54 7.22 8.59 17.88
CA LEU A 54 6.57 7.36 18.35
C LEU A 54 5.63 6.86 17.24
N MET A 55 5.74 5.58 16.93
CA MET A 55 4.86 4.84 16.03
C MET A 55 3.93 3.96 16.86
N GLU A 56 2.78 3.59 16.30
CA GLU A 56 1.81 2.73 16.97
C GLU A 56 1.73 1.37 16.28
N CYS A 57 1.55 0.31 17.08
CA CYS A 57 1.34 -1.03 16.57
C CYS A 57 0.03 -1.08 15.78
N THR A 58 0.06 -1.54 14.54
CA THR A 58 -1.14 -1.60 13.69
C THR A 58 -2.20 -2.58 14.19
N GLU A 59 -1.81 -3.50 15.08
CA GLU A 59 -2.70 -4.51 15.66
C GLU A 59 -3.30 -4.07 17.00
N CYS A 60 -2.47 -3.60 17.93
CA CYS A 60 -2.88 -3.33 19.32
C CYS A 60 -2.74 -1.88 19.76
N GLY A 61 -2.27 -0.98 18.89
CA GLY A 61 -2.10 0.44 19.18
C GLY A 61 -0.96 0.78 20.16
N ALA A 62 -0.15 -0.20 20.57
CA ALA A 62 0.93 0.05 21.51
C ALA A 62 1.96 1.04 20.90
N PRO A 63 2.29 2.16 21.59
CA PRO A 63 3.28 3.10 21.11
C PRO A 63 4.70 2.55 21.27
N GLY A 64 5.60 2.88 20.35
CA GLY A 64 7.02 2.54 20.45
C GLY A 64 7.88 3.28 19.42
N GLU A 65 9.19 3.19 19.58
CA GLU A 65 10.13 3.71 18.58
C GLU A 65 9.97 2.92 17.25
N PRO A 66 10.25 3.53 16.09
CA PRO A 66 10.07 2.88 14.78
C PRO A 66 10.80 1.53 14.69
N GLU A 67 12.00 1.43 15.27
CA GLU A 67 12.82 0.22 15.30
C GLU A 67 12.23 -0.90 16.17
N ALA A 68 11.35 -0.58 17.13
CA ALA A 68 10.67 -1.56 17.97
C ALA A 68 9.45 -2.19 17.27
N LEU A 69 8.99 -1.56 16.17
CA LEU A 69 7.85 -1.98 15.35
C LEU A 69 8.26 -2.31 13.89
N PRO A 70 9.17 -3.27 13.65
CA PRO A 70 9.35 -3.82 12.31
C PRO A 70 8.02 -4.32 11.77
N ASP A 71 7.77 -4.02 10.50
CA ASP A 71 6.52 -4.29 9.79
C ASP A 71 5.26 -3.64 10.41
N GLY A 72 5.44 -2.66 11.31
CA GLY A 72 4.35 -1.98 12.00
C GLY A 72 3.77 -2.76 13.18
N LEU A 73 4.40 -3.87 13.59
CA LEU A 73 3.90 -4.74 14.64
C LEU A 73 4.84 -4.77 15.85
N CYS A 74 4.29 -4.66 17.06
CA CYS A 74 5.08 -4.84 18.28
C CYS A 74 5.51 -6.32 18.44
N ARG A 75 6.57 -6.57 19.22
CA ARG A 75 7.13 -7.92 19.42
C ARG A 75 6.06 -8.96 19.78
N ARG A 76 5.13 -8.63 20.68
CA ARG A 76 4.07 -9.53 21.12
C ARG A 76 3.08 -9.89 20.00
N CYS A 77 2.69 -8.91 19.19
CA CYS A 77 1.78 -9.13 18.06
C CYS A 77 2.47 -9.93 16.95
N ARG A 78 3.76 -9.66 16.66
CA ARG A 78 4.55 -10.45 15.71
C ARG A 78 4.63 -11.93 16.11
N THR A 79 5.00 -12.22 17.35
CA THR A 79 5.10 -13.61 17.83
C THR A 79 3.77 -14.35 17.86
N GLN A 80 2.64 -13.65 17.97
CA GLN A 80 1.31 -14.27 17.88
C GLN A 80 0.93 -14.57 16.42
N ALA A 81 1.32 -13.69 15.49
CA ALA A 81 1.12 -13.91 14.06
C ALA A 81 2.00 -15.04 13.50
N GLU A 82 3.21 -15.23 14.04
CA GLU A 82 4.13 -16.29 13.61
C GLU A 82 3.71 -17.70 14.05
N GLY A 83 2.76 -17.84 14.98
CA GLY A 83 2.35 -19.15 15.50
C GLY A 83 3.50 -19.92 16.16
N PRO A 84 3.27 -21.14 16.70
CA PRO A 84 4.38 -22.01 17.08
C PRO A 84 5.28 -22.25 15.85
N PRO A 85 6.61 -22.40 16.02
CA PRO A 85 7.46 -22.82 14.93
C PRO A 85 7.01 -24.23 14.57
N THR A 86 6.10 -24.32 13.61
CA THR A 86 5.90 -25.55 12.91
C THR A 86 7.27 -25.79 12.30
N ALA A 87 7.91 -26.93 12.61
CA ALA A 87 9.17 -27.37 12.04
C ALA A 87 8.99 -27.74 10.55
N THR A 88 8.42 -26.77 9.86
CA THR A 88 8.04 -26.69 8.48
C THR A 88 8.45 -25.27 8.11
N SER A 89 9.75 -25.07 8.04
CA SER A 89 10.30 -24.41 6.86
C SER A 89 9.89 -25.27 5.64
N ALA A 90 8.59 -25.35 5.34
CA ALA A 90 8.15 -25.59 3.99
C ALA A 90 8.40 -24.24 3.35
N GLU A 91 9.51 -24.18 2.64
CA GLU A 91 9.78 -23.30 1.52
C GLU A 91 8.98 -22.01 1.58
N ALA A 92 9.66 -20.91 1.95
CA ALA A 92 9.28 -19.60 1.42
C ALA A 92 8.79 -19.83 -0.01
N PRO A 93 7.53 -19.47 -0.35
CA PRO A 93 6.92 -19.97 -1.58
C PRO A 93 7.87 -19.63 -2.70
N VAL A 94 8.43 -20.70 -3.29
CA VAL A 94 9.36 -20.69 -4.43
C VAL A 94 9.05 -19.45 -5.21
N GLU A 95 9.97 -18.48 -5.13
CA GLU A 95 9.94 -17.18 -5.79
C GLU A 95 8.77 -17.10 -6.77
N ARG A 96 7.58 -16.74 -6.24
CA ARG A 96 6.34 -16.84 -7.02
C ARG A 96 6.63 -16.11 -8.31
N ASP A 97 6.72 -16.84 -9.43
CA ASP A 97 7.31 -16.31 -10.66
C ASP A 97 6.69 -14.93 -10.93
N ILE A 98 7.45 -13.90 -10.55
CA ILE A 98 6.92 -12.55 -10.43
C ILE A 98 6.56 -12.10 -11.84
N HIS A 99 7.31 -12.58 -12.83
CA HIS A 99 7.04 -12.34 -14.23
C HIS A 99 5.73 -13.00 -14.68
N ALA A 100 5.47 -14.26 -14.30
CA ALA A 100 4.19 -14.92 -14.60
C ALA A 100 3.00 -14.21 -13.96
N LEU A 101 3.10 -13.82 -12.67
CA LEU A 101 2.06 -13.08 -11.97
C LEU A 101 1.80 -11.71 -12.62
N VAL A 102 2.85 -10.94 -12.86
CA VAL A 102 2.75 -9.61 -13.48
C VAL A 102 2.22 -9.70 -14.90
N SER A 103 2.56 -10.76 -15.65
CA SER A 103 1.99 -11.01 -16.98
C SER A 103 0.48 -11.24 -16.90
N GLY A 104 0.02 -12.11 -16.00
CA GLY A 104 -1.41 -12.36 -15.81
C GLY A 104 -2.19 -11.10 -15.43
N LEU A 105 -1.64 -10.27 -14.53
CA LEU A 105 -2.23 -8.97 -14.18
C LEU A 105 -2.30 -8.03 -15.40
N ARG A 106 -1.27 -8.01 -16.25
CA ARG A 106 -1.24 -7.18 -17.45
C ARG A 106 -2.27 -7.64 -18.48
N ASP A 107 -2.50 -8.94 -18.61
CA ASP A 107 -3.47 -9.49 -19.56
C ASP A 107 -4.91 -9.23 -19.12
N LEU A 108 -5.20 -9.32 -17.82
CA LEU A 108 -6.50 -8.89 -17.25
C LEU A 108 -6.81 -7.41 -17.53
N LEU A 109 -5.79 -6.54 -17.51
CA LEU A 109 -5.95 -5.11 -17.81
C LEU A 109 -6.11 -4.80 -19.31
N LYS A 110 -5.82 -5.75 -20.20
CA LYS A 110 -5.96 -5.59 -21.67
C LYS A 110 -7.31 -6.10 -22.20
N ALA A 111 -8.08 -6.85 -21.42
CA ALA A 111 -9.40 -7.31 -21.83
C ALA A 111 -10.40 -6.11 -21.92
N PRO A 112 -11.27 -6.06 -22.96
CA PRO A 112 -12.16 -4.92 -23.25
C PRO A 112 -13.29 -4.70 -22.21
#